data_AF-A0A8T1VAD5-F1
#
_entry.id   AF-A0A8T1VAD5-F1
#
_cell.length_a   1.000
_cell.length_b   1.000
_cell.length_c   1.000
_cell.angle_alpha   90.00
_cell.angle_beta   90.00
_cell.angle_gamma   90.00
#
_symmetry.space_group_name_H-M   'P 1'
#
loop_
_entity.id
_entity.type
_entity.pdbx_description
1 polymer ?
#
loop_
_entity_poly.entity_id
_entity_poly.type
_entity_poly.pdbx_seq_one_letter_code
_entity_poly.pdbx_strand_id
1 'polypeptide(L)'
;MIWPTNYAKLACATMFTLFWAGKKYAPKCYVDGVQIQEFLQSHYVDSLVALAQALKGLPNVVGFGTMNEPSCGFIGAKDLTKPVGMFQNGYAPTALQGMALGEGVAQEVDVWSSGLMTLVRGRPAKVETVDPKGVRAWKEGFGCVWKEAGVWGLDAEGQPQLLKPDYFDGVDFGKDFYVPFAKKFTRRLQEVFPSAMIFVEMPPVDFGGMEFPQITSEDIPNAVNAMHWYDAITLLTTTWRSYFTVDYTTGKLAFGNKALRKVHQQQLAHVASFGRKKMANAPTLIGETGIPYNMNDGRAYISGDYSAQIEAMDNTISNLESQLLSYTLWNYTADNSHEFGDLWNLEDLSISSPDSEALAVRLAGGHTRRRDDPARGLKGFARPHARKITGVPLKSRFEAKTAEYVLEYVSVNTETSAPTEIYVPYVHYPGGYRVTSSDGHCTIKKHDSYDIVTYAHDIKAHKHRVIVSPRTPIGGDPRRANAPLYLALAVTAVAVPLLTLYRRR
;
A
#
# COMPACT_ATOMS: atom_id res chain seq x y z
N MET A 1 -3.07 -7.57 18.85
CA MET A 1 -2.97 -6.28 18.13
C MET A 1 -3.95 -6.32 16.97
N ILE A 2 -4.63 -5.24 16.61
CA ILE A 2 -5.46 -5.18 15.39
C ILE A 2 -5.01 -3.95 14.60
N TRP A 3 -4.17 -4.17 13.60
CA TRP A 3 -3.83 -3.13 12.63
C TRP A 3 -5.01 -2.92 11.67
N PRO A 4 -5.37 -1.69 11.25
CA PRO A 4 -4.82 -0.39 11.67
C PRO A 4 -5.55 0.27 12.86
N THR A 5 -6.54 -0.38 13.48
CA THR A 5 -7.44 0.25 14.47
C THR A 5 -6.76 0.62 15.78
N ASN A 6 -5.57 0.07 16.03
CA ASN A 6 -4.73 0.44 17.16
C ASN A 6 -4.24 1.89 17.13
N TYR A 7 -4.10 2.54 15.96
CA TYR A 7 -3.72 3.96 15.88
C TYR A 7 -4.60 4.88 16.71
N ALA A 8 -5.88 4.53 16.83
CA ALA A 8 -6.89 5.29 17.55
C ALA A 8 -6.88 5.08 19.07
N LYS A 9 -6.19 4.05 19.56
CA LYS A 9 -6.17 3.71 20.98
C LYS A 9 -5.21 4.62 21.74
N LEU A 10 -5.47 4.78 23.05
CA LEU A 10 -4.85 5.78 23.92
C LEU A 10 -3.35 5.97 23.67
N ALA A 11 -2.56 4.89 23.73
CA ALA A 11 -1.10 4.98 23.66
C ALA A 11 -0.65 5.54 22.30
N CYS A 12 -1.07 4.93 21.19
CA CYS A 12 -0.70 5.37 19.85
C CYS A 12 -1.21 6.78 19.55
N ALA A 13 -2.50 7.05 19.79
CA ALA A 13 -3.09 8.35 19.53
C ALA A 13 -2.42 9.46 20.35
N THR A 14 -2.07 9.18 21.61
CA THR A 14 -1.34 10.13 22.47
C THR A 14 0.05 10.40 21.93
N MET A 15 0.83 9.35 21.64
CA MET A 15 2.21 9.51 21.21
C MET A 15 2.33 10.24 19.87
N PHE A 16 1.45 9.94 18.89
CA PHE A 16 1.39 10.71 17.65
C PHE A 16 1.01 12.17 17.89
N THR A 17 0.01 12.44 18.73
CA THR A 17 -0.37 13.83 19.07
C THR A 17 0.78 14.60 19.71
N LEU A 18 1.54 13.96 20.61
CA LEU A 18 2.71 14.59 21.25
C LEU A 18 3.86 14.81 20.24
N PHE A 19 4.13 13.82 19.38
CA PHE A 19 5.16 13.92 18.34
C PHE A 19 4.90 15.06 17.37
N TRP A 20 3.66 15.24 16.93
CA TRP A 20 3.31 16.24 15.92
C TRP A 20 3.00 17.62 16.53
N ALA A 21 2.26 17.66 17.63
CA ALA A 21 1.64 18.86 18.17
C ALA A 21 1.77 19.01 19.69
N GLY A 22 2.74 18.33 20.32
CA GLY A 22 2.96 18.40 21.77
C GLY A 22 3.16 19.82 22.29
N LYS A 23 3.79 20.73 21.52
CA LYS A 23 3.93 22.14 21.92
C LYS A 23 2.60 22.87 22.03
N LYS A 24 1.64 22.54 21.17
CA LYS A 24 0.31 23.16 21.16
C LYS A 24 -0.60 22.53 22.22
N TYR A 25 -0.68 21.21 22.27
CA TYR A 25 -1.67 20.47 23.06
C TYR A 25 -1.15 19.93 24.40
N ALA A 26 0.16 19.92 24.63
CA ALA A 26 0.77 19.53 25.89
C ALA A 26 1.95 20.47 26.25
N PRO A 27 1.73 21.80 26.33
CA PRO A 27 2.81 22.78 26.48
C PRO A 27 3.60 22.65 27.79
N LYS A 28 3.03 21.97 28.80
CA LYS A 28 3.65 21.69 30.10
C LYS A 28 4.34 20.33 30.18
N CYS A 29 4.30 19.53 29.11
CA CYS A 29 4.94 18.21 29.08
C CYS A 29 6.41 18.36 28.62
N TYR A 30 7.33 18.00 29.51
CA TYR A 30 8.78 18.05 29.30
C TYR A 30 9.41 16.70 29.67
N VAL A 31 10.45 16.33 28.93
CA VAL A 31 11.31 15.17 29.22
C VAL A 31 12.73 15.70 29.31
N ASP A 32 13.40 15.50 30.46
CA ASP A 32 14.75 16.00 30.73
C ASP A 32 14.93 17.51 30.45
N GLY A 33 13.89 18.30 30.77
CA GLY A 33 13.86 19.75 30.55
C GLY A 33 13.60 20.16 29.09
N VAL A 34 13.44 19.22 28.16
CA VAL A 34 13.11 19.47 26.75
C VAL A 34 11.61 19.31 26.52
N GLN A 35 11.01 20.25 25.78
CA GLN A 35 9.59 20.18 25.44
C GLN A 35 9.31 18.90 24.63
N ILE A 36 8.26 18.15 24.99
CA ILE A 36 8.02 16.79 24.49
C ILE A 36 8.04 16.64 22.96
N GLN A 37 7.51 17.61 22.21
CA GLN A 37 7.50 17.59 20.74
C GLN A 37 8.93 17.70 20.20
N GLU A 38 9.73 18.63 20.73
CA GLU A 38 11.13 18.77 20.31
C GLU A 38 11.94 17.55 20.72
N PHE A 39 11.71 17.01 21.92
CA PHE A 39 12.36 15.78 22.38
C PHE A 39 12.12 14.64 21.40
N LEU A 40 10.86 14.33 21.08
CA LEU A 40 10.51 13.22 20.18
C LEU A 40 11.01 13.45 18.75
N GLN A 41 10.81 14.64 18.18
CA GLN A 41 11.20 14.92 16.79
C GLN A 41 12.71 14.98 16.62
N SER A 42 13.45 15.58 17.56
CA SER A 42 14.93 15.64 17.48
C SER A 42 15.53 14.24 17.51
N HIS A 43 15.15 13.40 18.47
CA HIS A 43 15.67 12.03 18.57
C HIS A 43 15.33 11.18 17.33
N TYR A 44 14.10 11.31 16.80
CA TYR A 44 13.73 10.63 15.56
C TYR A 44 14.60 11.07 14.38
N VAL A 45 14.72 12.39 14.15
CA VAL A 45 15.52 12.93 13.04
C VAL A 45 17.00 12.62 13.22
N ASP A 46 17.55 12.76 14.43
CA ASP A 46 18.95 12.49 14.72
C ASP A 46 19.31 11.02 14.51
N SER A 47 18.39 10.10 14.80
CA SER A 47 18.58 8.66 14.50
C SER A 47 18.72 8.40 13.00
N LEU A 48 17.91 9.07 12.18
CA LEU A 48 17.97 8.95 10.72
C LEU A 48 19.16 9.69 10.11
N VAL A 49 19.59 10.80 10.71
CA VAL A 49 20.86 11.46 10.37
C VAL A 49 22.05 10.55 10.66
N ALA A 50 22.05 9.84 11.80
CA ALA A 50 23.10 8.87 12.12
C ALA A 50 23.13 7.71 11.10
N LEU A 51 21.97 7.20 10.70
CA LEU A 51 21.86 6.23 9.61
C LEU A 51 22.41 6.80 8.29
N ALA A 52 22.02 8.01 7.92
CA ALA A 52 22.51 8.69 6.73
C ALA A 52 24.04 8.86 6.77
N GLN A 53 24.64 9.20 7.90
CA GLN A 53 26.10 9.28 8.03
C GLN A 53 26.77 7.92 7.78
N ALA A 54 26.19 6.82 8.28
CA ALA A 54 26.71 5.48 8.06
C ALA A 54 26.59 5.02 6.59
N LEU A 55 25.57 5.49 5.88
CA LEU A 55 25.35 5.16 4.46
C LEU A 55 26.11 6.06 3.49
N LYS A 56 26.77 7.11 3.99
CA LYS A 56 27.42 8.14 3.17
C LYS A 56 28.41 7.53 2.16
N GLY A 57 28.28 7.93 0.90
CA GLY A 57 29.13 7.48 -0.20
C GLY A 57 28.63 6.24 -0.94
N LEU A 58 27.56 5.59 -0.46
CA LEU A 58 26.93 4.49 -1.20
C LEU A 58 26.10 5.04 -2.38
N PRO A 59 26.42 4.70 -3.64
CA PRO A 59 25.75 5.25 -4.81
C PRO A 59 24.33 4.69 -5.02
N ASN A 60 23.97 3.62 -4.31
CA ASN A 60 22.68 2.93 -4.40
C ASN A 60 21.64 3.42 -3.38
N VAL A 61 21.97 4.41 -2.55
CA VAL A 61 21.02 5.06 -1.64
C VAL A 61 20.43 6.27 -2.34
N VAL A 62 19.15 6.19 -2.68
CA VAL A 62 18.46 7.23 -3.47
C VAL A 62 17.83 8.33 -2.61
N GLY A 63 17.51 8.03 -1.34
CA GLY A 63 16.80 8.97 -0.48
C GLY A 63 16.27 8.36 0.82
N PHE A 64 15.43 9.11 1.51
CA PHE A 64 14.89 8.78 2.83
C PHE A 64 13.39 9.14 2.92
N GLY A 65 12.59 8.29 3.57
CA GLY A 65 11.19 8.56 3.87
C GLY A 65 11.02 9.33 5.17
N THR A 66 10.07 10.26 5.21
CA THR A 66 9.81 11.07 6.40
C THR A 66 9.31 10.20 7.56
N MET A 67 8.27 9.42 7.33
CA MET A 67 7.68 8.45 8.27
C MET A 67 6.69 7.57 7.50
N ASN A 68 6.71 6.26 7.75
CA ASN A 68 5.74 5.33 7.19
C ASN A 68 4.34 5.58 7.78
N GLU A 69 3.32 5.74 6.93
CA GLU A 69 1.91 5.87 7.30
C GLU A 69 1.65 6.77 8.54
N PRO A 70 2.06 8.04 8.52
CA PRO A 70 2.06 8.87 9.72
C PRO A 70 0.64 9.13 10.24
N SER A 71 0.30 8.67 11.45
CA SER A 71 -0.99 8.95 12.06
C SER A 71 -1.05 10.35 12.66
N CYS A 72 -2.19 11.04 12.55
CA CYS A 72 -2.40 12.36 13.16
C CYS A 72 -2.80 12.27 14.65
N GLY A 73 -2.98 11.08 15.21
CA GLY A 73 -3.44 10.90 16.59
C GLY A 73 -4.81 11.56 16.82
N PHE A 74 -4.89 12.44 17.83
CA PHE A 74 -6.11 13.21 18.13
C PHE A 74 -6.22 14.52 17.33
N ILE A 75 -5.19 14.91 16.58
CA ILE A 75 -5.17 16.19 15.87
C ILE A 75 -6.29 16.24 14.83
N GLY A 76 -7.12 17.29 14.91
CA GLY A 76 -8.31 17.45 14.06
C GLY A 76 -9.56 16.71 14.56
N ALA A 77 -9.50 16.05 15.72
CA ALA A 77 -10.68 15.40 16.31
C ALA A 77 -11.71 16.46 16.76
N LYS A 78 -12.89 16.42 16.13
CA LYS A 78 -14.00 17.35 16.39
C LYS A 78 -14.88 16.96 17.58
N ASP A 79 -14.83 15.68 17.96
CA ASP A 79 -15.72 15.11 18.96
C ASP A 79 -15.01 13.95 19.68
N LEU A 80 -14.57 14.21 20.91
CA LEU A 80 -13.86 13.23 21.74
C LEU A 80 -14.79 12.19 22.39
N THR A 81 -16.11 12.30 22.19
CA THR A 81 -17.10 11.27 22.57
C THR A 81 -17.29 10.20 21.49
N LYS A 82 -16.52 10.27 20.40
CA LYS A 82 -16.52 9.26 19.34
C LYS A 82 -15.15 8.57 19.23
N PRO A 83 -15.09 7.36 18.65
CA PRO A 83 -13.82 6.77 18.25
C PRO A 83 -13.11 7.68 17.25
N VAL A 84 -11.82 7.88 17.44
CA VAL A 84 -10.96 8.57 16.46
C VAL A 84 -10.40 7.57 15.45
N GLY A 85 -9.90 8.04 14.31
CA GLY A 85 -9.35 7.17 13.27
C GLY A 85 -10.39 6.63 12.28
N MET A 86 -9.88 5.92 11.28
CA MET A 86 -10.60 5.63 10.03
C MET A 86 -11.45 4.35 10.07
N PHE A 87 -10.99 3.35 10.83
CA PHE A 87 -11.58 2.02 10.87
C PHE A 87 -11.83 1.60 12.32
N GLN A 88 -12.93 0.89 12.56
CA GLN A 88 -13.25 0.26 13.84
C GLN A 88 -13.31 -1.26 13.69
N ASN A 89 -12.56 -1.97 14.53
CA ASN A 89 -12.53 -3.42 14.61
C ASN A 89 -12.00 -3.83 15.98
N GLY A 90 -12.63 -4.82 16.62
CA GLY A 90 -12.44 -5.14 18.03
C GLY A 90 -12.87 -3.99 18.93
N TYR A 91 -12.23 -3.86 20.10
CA TYR A 91 -12.46 -2.75 21.02
C TYR A 91 -12.12 -1.41 20.35
N ALA A 92 -13.11 -0.53 20.22
CA ALA A 92 -13.00 0.79 19.62
C ALA A 92 -13.49 1.87 20.60
N PRO A 93 -12.75 2.14 21.69
CA PRO A 93 -13.14 3.17 22.65
C PRO A 93 -13.17 4.55 22.00
N THR A 94 -14.04 5.42 22.51
CA THR A 94 -13.97 6.86 22.24
C THR A 94 -12.67 7.44 22.80
N ALA A 95 -12.28 8.64 22.37
CA ALA A 95 -11.08 9.29 22.92
C ALA A 95 -11.18 9.45 24.46
N LEU A 96 -12.32 9.91 24.98
CA LEU A 96 -12.56 10.00 26.42
C LEU A 96 -12.46 8.63 27.11
N GLN A 97 -13.14 7.60 26.57
CA GLN A 97 -13.10 6.26 27.14
C GLN A 97 -11.67 5.71 27.19
N GLY A 98 -10.90 5.90 26.10
CA GLY A 98 -9.50 5.51 26.05
C GLY A 98 -8.68 6.19 27.14
N MET A 99 -8.86 7.51 27.34
CA MET A 99 -8.17 8.27 28.39
C MET A 99 -8.55 7.81 29.80
N ALA A 100 -9.84 7.55 30.06
CA ALA A 100 -10.36 7.06 31.32
C ALA A 100 -9.85 5.65 31.65
N LEU A 101 -9.89 4.73 30.69
CA LEU A 101 -9.32 3.39 30.81
C LEU A 101 -7.82 3.44 31.15
N GLY A 102 -7.06 4.37 30.54
CA GLY A 102 -5.65 4.57 30.87
C GLY A 102 -5.39 5.05 32.30
N GLU A 103 -6.38 5.69 32.93
CA GLU A 103 -6.37 6.09 34.34
C GLU A 103 -6.93 4.99 35.26
N GLY A 104 -7.22 3.81 34.73
CA GLY A 104 -7.72 2.68 35.52
C GLY A 104 -9.23 2.73 35.80
N VAL A 105 -9.97 3.61 35.13
CA VAL A 105 -11.42 3.77 35.30
C VAL A 105 -12.16 2.88 34.30
N ALA A 106 -13.06 2.03 34.79
CA ALA A 106 -13.84 1.12 33.95
C ALA A 106 -14.75 1.88 32.98
N GLN A 107 -14.92 1.37 31.75
CA GLN A 107 -15.75 1.99 30.70
C GLN A 107 -16.58 0.94 29.93
N GLU A 108 -17.74 1.34 29.44
CA GLU A 108 -18.53 0.58 28.45
C GLU A 108 -17.99 0.86 27.04
N VAL A 109 -17.37 -0.13 26.41
CA VAL A 109 -16.66 0.05 25.12
C VAL A 109 -17.36 -0.72 24.01
N ASP A 110 -17.56 -0.04 22.89
CA ASP A 110 -18.04 -0.65 21.66
C ASP A 110 -17.02 -1.66 21.10
N VAL A 111 -17.50 -2.86 20.77
CA VAL A 111 -16.72 -3.91 20.11
C VAL A 111 -17.25 -4.10 18.69
N TRP A 112 -16.40 -3.82 17.71
CA TRP A 112 -16.71 -3.90 16.28
C TRP A 112 -16.20 -5.21 15.67
N SER A 113 -16.81 -5.63 14.56
CA SER A 113 -16.38 -6.83 13.81
C SER A 113 -16.32 -6.53 12.31
N SER A 114 -15.46 -7.25 11.58
CA SER A 114 -15.40 -7.18 10.12
C SER A 114 -16.56 -7.89 9.40
N GLY A 115 -17.60 -8.31 10.13
CA GLY A 115 -18.76 -8.98 9.54
C GLY A 115 -19.59 -8.06 8.65
N LEU A 116 -20.12 -8.62 7.55
CA LEU A 116 -20.95 -7.88 6.59
C LEU A 116 -22.12 -7.15 7.27
N MET A 117 -22.71 -7.73 8.32
CA MET A 117 -23.80 -7.13 9.07
C MET A 117 -23.40 -5.88 9.87
N THR A 118 -22.18 -5.85 10.42
CA THR A 118 -21.63 -4.65 11.09
C THR A 118 -21.40 -3.55 10.08
N LEU A 119 -20.81 -3.89 8.93
CA LEU A 119 -20.52 -2.95 7.83
C LEU A 119 -21.80 -2.33 7.25
N VAL A 120 -22.87 -3.14 7.10
CA VAL A 120 -24.16 -2.70 6.55
C VAL A 120 -25.01 -1.93 7.56
N ARG A 121 -25.00 -2.32 8.84
CA ARG A 121 -25.84 -1.68 9.88
C ARG A 121 -25.22 -0.43 10.49
N GLY A 122 -23.90 -0.24 10.36
CA GLY A 122 -23.19 0.90 10.97
C GLY A 122 -23.32 0.94 12.50
N ARG A 123 -23.36 -0.23 13.15
CA ARG A 123 -23.50 -0.36 14.61
C ARG A 123 -22.49 -1.36 15.16
N PRO A 124 -22.01 -1.19 16.40
CA PRO A 124 -21.10 -2.14 17.02
C PRO A 124 -21.73 -3.53 17.11
N ALA A 125 -20.90 -4.58 17.13
CA ALA A 125 -21.37 -5.95 17.28
C ALA A 125 -21.89 -6.20 18.70
N LYS A 126 -21.27 -5.58 19.70
CA LYS A 126 -21.68 -5.58 21.11
C LYS A 126 -21.04 -4.40 21.85
N VAL A 127 -21.51 -4.15 23.06
CA VAL A 127 -20.87 -3.27 24.04
C VAL A 127 -20.35 -4.16 25.17
N GLU A 128 -19.14 -3.89 25.65
CA GLU A 128 -18.55 -4.63 26.78
C GLU A 128 -17.98 -3.68 27.83
N THR A 129 -18.21 -4.02 29.10
CA THR A 129 -17.50 -3.40 30.22
C THR A 129 -16.03 -3.80 30.19
N VAL A 130 -15.15 -2.83 30.01
CA VAL A 130 -13.70 -3.01 30.16
C VAL A 130 -13.30 -2.40 31.49
N ASP A 131 -12.85 -3.23 32.43
CA ASP A 131 -12.43 -2.81 33.77
C ASP A 131 -10.93 -3.08 33.99
N PRO A 132 -10.08 -2.03 33.99
CA PRO A 132 -8.66 -2.15 34.31
C PRO A 132 -8.38 -2.50 35.78
N LYS A 133 -9.39 -2.50 36.67
CA LYS A 133 -9.28 -2.76 38.11
C LYS A 133 -8.27 -1.83 38.79
N GLY A 134 -8.26 -0.56 38.39
CA GLY A 134 -7.32 0.45 38.88
C GLY A 134 -5.91 0.35 38.31
N VAL A 135 -5.60 -0.63 37.44
CA VAL A 135 -4.32 -0.67 36.72
C VAL A 135 -4.27 0.50 35.74
N ARG A 136 -3.22 1.30 35.84
CA ARG A 136 -3.02 2.50 35.02
C ARG A 136 -2.04 2.20 33.88
N ALA A 137 -2.26 2.83 32.73
CA ALA A 137 -1.31 2.82 31.61
C ALA A 137 -0.07 3.71 31.89
N TRP A 138 -0.15 4.56 32.90
CA TRP A 138 0.88 5.52 33.30
C TRP A 138 1.76 4.96 34.41
N LYS A 139 3.06 5.28 34.36
CA LYS A 139 4.00 4.93 35.44
C LYS A 139 3.60 5.61 36.76
N GLU A 140 4.03 5.02 37.86
CA GLU A 140 3.86 5.61 39.19
C GLU A 140 4.44 7.04 39.23
N GLY A 141 3.70 7.96 39.85
CA GLY A 141 4.04 9.38 39.89
C GLY A 141 3.61 10.20 38.67
N PHE A 142 3.09 9.57 37.61
CA PHE A 142 2.66 10.26 36.39
C PHE A 142 1.15 10.13 36.14
N GLY A 143 0.59 11.16 35.50
CA GLY A 143 -0.81 11.28 35.12
C GLY A 143 -1.04 11.22 33.61
N CYS A 144 -2.31 11.10 33.23
CA CYS A 144 -2.75 11.30 31.87
C CYS A 144 -2.50 12.74 31.44
N VAL A 145 -1.63 12.92 30.45
CA VAL A 145 -1.26 14.23 29.90
C VAL A 145 -2.47 15.06 29.46
N TRP A 146 -3.54 14.40 29.00
CA TRP A 146 -4.78 15.08 28.58
C TRP A 146 -5.66 15.50 29.76
N LYS A 147 -5.60 14.76 30.88
CA LYS A 147 -6.26 15.18 32.12
C LYS A 147 -5.52 16.39 32.71
N GLU A 148 -4.19 16.36 32.71
CA GLU A 148 -3.34 17.50 33.15
C GLU A 148 -3.52 18.75 32.28
N ALA A 149 -3.74 18.58 30.97
CA ALA A 149 -4.09 19.66 30.04
C ALA A 149 -5.53 20.18 30.23
N GLY A 150 -6.32 19.55 31.09
CA GLY A 150 -7.72 19.88 31.38
C GLY A 150 -8.65 19.59 30.21
N VAL A 151 -8.36 18.56 29.40
CA VAL A 151 -9.25 18.10 28.32
C VAL A 151 -10.46 17.38 28.91
N TRP A 152 -10.26 16.62 29.98
CA TRP A 152 -11.28 15.86 30.68
C TRP A 152 -10.96 15.82 32.19
N GLY A 153 -11.96 15.44 32.99
CA GLY A 153 -11.86 15.31 34.44
C GLY A 153 -12.84 14.27 34.99
N LEU A 154 -12.97 14.20 36.31
CA LEU A 154 -14.03 13.44 36.96
C LEU A 154 -15.10 14.43 37.44
N ASP A 155 -16.38 14.07 37.30
CA ASP A 155 -17.49 14.81 37.89
C ASP A 155 -17.60 14.53 39.41
N ALA A 156 -18.66 15.06 40.05
CA ALA A 156 -18.88 14.91 41.49
C ALA A 156 -19.12 13.44 41.90
N GLU A 157 -19.63 12.62 40.97
CA GLU A 157 -19.91 11.20 41.12
C GLU A 157 -18.71 10.32 40.74
N GLY A 158 -17.57 10.92 40.38
CA GLY A 158 -16.35 10.22 40.01
C GLY A 158 -16.38 9.64 38.59
N GLN A 159 -17.31 10.05 37.73
CA GLN A 159 -17.41 9.61 36.34
C GLN A 159 -16.58 10.49 35.40
N PRO A 160 -15.97 9.92 34.35
CA PRO A 160 -15.23 10.70 33.36
C PRO A 160 -16.12 11.69 32.60
N GLN A 161 -15.71 12.96 32.55
CA GLN A 161 -16.40 14.03 31.84
C GLN A 161 -15.43 14.83 30.97
N LEU A 162 -15.83 15.15 29.73
CA LEU A 162 -15.10 16.11 28.89
C LEU A 162 -15.24 17.54 29.41
N LEU A 163 -14.13 18.24 29.49
CA LEU A 163 -14.06 19.66 29.86
C LEU A 163 -13.79 20.56 28.64
N LYS A 164 -13.09 20.03 27.62
CA LYS A 164 -12.78 20.72 26.36
C LYS A 164 -13.00 19.77 25.17
N PRO A 165 -14.24 19.63 24.67
CA PRO A 165 -14.58 18.65 23.65
C PRO A 165 -13.93 18.91 22.28
N ASP A 166 -13.59 20.17 21.98
CA ASP A 166 -12.99 20.67 20.74
C ASP A 166 -11.47 20.89 20.85
N TYR A 167 -10.83 20.38 21.92
CA TYR A 167 -9.44 20.71 22.27
C TYR A 167 -8.42 20.49 21.14
N PHE A 168 -8.67 19.52 20.25
CA PHE A 168 -7.78 19.17 19.14
C PHE A 168 -8.28 19.64 17.76
N ASP A 169 -9.42 20.32 17.68
CA ASP A 169 -10.04 20.78 16.42
C ASP A 169 -9.43 22.11 15.92
N GLY A 170 -9.87 22.57 14.75
CA GLY A 170 -9.55 23.89 14.20
C GLY A 170 -8.14 24.01 13.62
N VAL A 171 -7.55 22.90 13.19
CA VAL A 171 -6.21 22.82 12.60
C VAL A 171 -6.17 21.92 11.39
N ASP A 172 -5.20 22.16 10.52
CA ASP A 172 -4.88 21.28 9.39
C ASP A 172 -3.62 20.47 9.73
N PHE A 173 -3.75 19.14 9.85
CA PHE A 173 -2.63 18.29 10.22
C PHE A 173 -1.44 18.41 9.24
N GLY A 174 -1.73 18.38 7.95
CA GLY A 174 -0.73 18.42 6.89
C GLY A 174 0.05 19.73 6.90
N LYS A 175 -0.68 20.84 6.89
CA LYS A 175 -0.11 22.19 6.81
C LYS A 175 0.54 22.62 8.13
N ASP A 176 -0.15 22.44 9.26
CA ASP A 176 0.24 23.07 10.52
C ASP A 176 1.30 22.25 11.30
N PHE A 177 1.40 20.94 11.05
CA PHE A 177 2.30 20.07 11.83
C PHE A 177 3.21 19.20 10.96
N TYR A 178 2.66 18.51 9.96
CA TYR A 178 3.46 17.60 9.13
C TYR A 178 4.50 18.34 8.27
N VAL A 179 4.10 19.33 7.48
CA VAL A 179 5.03 20.08 6.61
C VAL A 179 6.17 20.73 7.40
N PRO A 180 5.93 21.42 8.54
CA PRO A 180 7.02 21.93 9.38
C PRO A 180 8.03 20.86 9.82
N PHE A 181 7.55 19.68 10.21
CA PHE A 181 8.42 18.54 10.54
C PHE A 181 9.20 18.06 9.31
N ALA A 182 8.52 17.84 8.18
CA ALA A 182 9.14 17.35 6.95
C ALA A 182 10.22 18.31 6.42
N LYS A 183 10.04 19.63 6.59
CA LYS A 183 11.08 20.64 6.31
C LYS A 183 12.32 20.47 7.20
N LYS A 184 12.11 20.30 8.51
CA LYS A 184 13.20 20.06 9.49
C LYS A 184 13.95 18.76 9.14
N PHE A 185 13.21 17.69 8.89
CA PHE A 185 13.73 16.40 8.44
C PHE A 185 14.60 16.56 7.20
N THR A 186 14.04 17.16 6.15
CA THR A 186 14.69 17.33 4.84
C THR A 186 16.02 18.06 4.96
N ARG A 187 16.03 19.20 5.64
CA ARG A 187 17.25 19.99 5.85
C ARG A 187 18.34 19.15 6.52
N ARG A 188 17.99 18.46 7.61
CA ARG A 188 18.96 17.67 8.40
C ARG A 188 19.53 16.49 7.62
N LEU A 189 18.71 15.81 6.81
CA LEU A 189 19.18 14.71 5.97
C LEU A 189 20.02 15.21 4.79
N GLN A 190 19.62 16.31 4.15
CA GLN A 190 20.33 16.87 2.99
C GLN A 190 21.64 17.58 3.36
N GLU A 191 21.86 17.95 4.63
CA GLU A 191 23.18 18.32 5.16
C GLU A 191 24.20 17.18 5.03
N VAL A 192 23.75 15.91 5.08
CA VAL A 192 24.60 14.72 4.94
C VAL A 192 24.59 14.18 3.50
N PHE A 193 23.40 14.18 2.86
CA PHE A 193 23.18 13.75 1.48
C PHE A 193 22.47 14.84 0.66
N PRO A 194 23.22 15.78 0.05
CA PRO A 194 22.61 16.93 -0.63
C PRO A 194 21.62 16.59 -1.75
N SER A 195 21.81 15.45 -2.42
CA SER A 195 20.94 15.00 -3.52
C SER A 195 19.92 13.94 -3.10
N ALA A 196 19.75 13.67 -1.80
CA ALA A 196 18.77 12.69 -1.34
C ALA A 196 17.35 13.09 -1.77
N MET A 197 16.65 12.14 -2.38
CA MET A 197 15.20 12.23 -2.54
C MET A 197 14.52 12.15 -1.18
N ILE A 198 13.48 12.94 -0.98
CA ILE A 198 12.66 12.87 0.25
C ILE A 198 11.32 12.25 -0.10
N PHE A 199 11.09 11.03 0.37
CA PHE A 199 9.84 10.31 0.17
C PHE A 199 8.81 10.82 1.19
N VAL A 200 7.78 11.47 0.68
CA VAL A 200 6.73 12.13 1.47
C VAL A 200 5.48 11.27 1.46
N GLU A 201 5.06 10.90 2.67
CA GLU A 201 3.82 10.18 2.93
C GLU A 201 2.93 10.96 3.89
N MET A 202 1.62 10.82 3.73
CA MET A 202 0.57 11.34 4.61
C MET A 202 -0.28 10.17 5.08
N PRO A 203 -1.01 10.26 6.20
CA PRO A 203 -2.04 9.27 6.51
C PRO A 203 -3.02 9.16 5.33
N PRO A 204 -3.72 8.02 5.14
CA PRO A 204 -4.53 7.79 3.94
C PRO A 204 -5.62 8.86 3.73
N VAL A 205 -5.29 9.91 2.98
CA VAL A 205 -6.16 11.09 2.75
C VAL A 205 -7.44 10.71 2.02
N ASP A 206 -7.37 9.64 1.24
CA ASP A 206 -8.39 9.07 0.38
C ASP A 206 -9.64 8.53 1.12
N PHE A 207 -9.49 8.22 2.40
CA PHE A 207 -10.54 7.63 3.24
C PHE A 207 -11.00 8.58 4.36
N GLY A 208 -10.54 9.84 4.35
CA GLY A 208 -10.80 10.82 5.40
C GLY A 208 -11.15 12.21 4.86
N GLY A 209 -11.49 13.13 5.78
CA GLY A 209 -11.70 14.55 5.46
C GLY A 209 -10.41 15.38 5.43
N MET A 210 -9.24 14.74 5.43
CA MET A 210 -7.94 15.40 5.46
C MET A 210 -7.49 15.73 4.04
N GLU A 211 -7.06 16.96 3.80
CA GLU A 211 -6.47 17.34 2.52
C GLU A 211 -4.96 17.08 2.49
N PHE A 212 -4.45 16.70 1.31
CA PHE A 212 -3.02 16.64 1.07
C PHE A 212 -2.44 18.08 1.02
N PRO A 213 -1.41 18.40 1.82
CA PRO A 213 -0.89 19.77 1.93
C PRO A 213 -0.17 20.23 0.67
N GLN A 214 -0.09 21.55 0.48
CA GLN A 214 0.78 22.12 -0.55
C GLN A 214 2.24 22.07 -0.07
N ILE A 215 3.11 21.46 -0.88
CA ILE A 215 4.54 21.33 -0.64
C ILE A 215 5.27 21.97 -1.83
N THR A 216 6.14 22.94 -1.55
CA THR A 216 6.97 23.58 -2.58
C THR A 216 8.34 22.92 -2.67
N SER A 217 9.04 23.13 -3.78
CA SER A 217 10.44 22.70 -3.92
C SER A 217 11.40 23.43 -2.97
N GLU A 218 10.99 24.57 -2.42
CA GLU A 218 11.74 25.29 -1.37
C GLU A 218 11.54 24.64 0.00
N ASP A 219 10.34 24.13 0.28
CA ASP A 219 10.05 23.43 1.53
C ASP A 219 10.75 22.07 1.58
N ILE A 220 10.63 21.29 0.50
CA ILE A 220 11.18 19.93 0.40
C ILE A 220 11.81 19.76 -0.99
N PRO A 221 13.10 20.11 -1.14
CA PRO A 221 13.85 19.83 -2.37
C PRO A 221 13.91 18.33 -2.66
N ASN A 222 13.82 17.95 -3.93
CA ASN A 222 13.82 16.54 -4.37
C ASN A 222 12.72 15.68 -3.72
N ALA A 223 11.56 16.28 -3.43
CA ALA A 223 10.42 15.54 -2.92
C ALA A 223 9.94 14.47 -3.92
N VAL A 224 9.50 13.34 -3.37
CA VAL A 224 8.84 12.25 -4.10
C VAL A 224 7.53 11.97 -3.37
N ASN A 225 6.42 11.99 -4.10
CA ASN A 225 5.14 11.52 -3.57
C ASN A 225 5.24 10.01 -3.34
N ALA A 226 5.18 9.57 -2.09
CA ALA A 226 5.42 8.18 -1.68
C ALA A 226 4.18 7.48 -1.11
N MET A 227 2.98 8.04 -1.33
CA MET A 227 1.72 7.48 -0.83
C MET A 227 1.49 6.03 -1.24
N HIS A 228 0.77 5.29 -0.40
CA HIS A 228 0.44 3.88 -0.61
C HIS A 228 -0.86 3.71 -1.39
N TRP A 229 -1.02 2.55 -2.02
CA TRP A 229 -2.29 2.15 -2.61
C TRP A 229 -2.50 0.65 -2.53
N TYR A 230 -3.66 0.23 -2.04
CA TYR A 230 -4.10 -1.16 -2.00
C TYR A 230 -5.53 -1.27 -2.54
N ASP A 231 -5.85 -2.40 -3.17
CA ASP A 231 -7.24 -2.79 -3.39
C ASP A 231 -7.87 -3.18 -2.04
N ALA A 232 -8.59 -2.22 -1.46
CA ALA A 232 -9.20 -2.36 -0.14
C ALA A 232 -10.13 -3.58 -0.02
N ILE A 233 -10.87 -3.94 -1.08
CA ILE A 233 -11.79 -5.08 -1.02
C ILE A 233 -11.00 -6.37 -0.94
N THR A 234 -9.99 -6.52 -1.77
CA THR A 234 -9.12 -7.71 -1.77
C THR A 234 -8.35 -7.83 -0.46
N LEU A 235 -7.81 -6.71 0.05
CA LEU A 235 -7.05 -6.68 1.31
C LEU A 235 -7.93 -7.03 2.52
N LEU A 236 -9.10 -6.39 2.65
CA LEU A 236 -9.98 -6.60 3.82
C LEU A 236 -10.66 -7.96 3.82
N THR A 237 -11.02 -8.50 2.65
CA THR A 237 -11.74 -9.78 2.56
C THR A 237 -10.82 -10.97 2.34
N THR A 238 -9.53 -10.74 2.11
CA THR A 238 -8.56 -11.77 1.71
C THR A 238 -9.11 -12.63 0.55
N THR A 239 -9.82 -12.00 -0.39
CA THR A 239 -10.47 -12.68 -1.50
C THR A 239 -10.42 -11.80 -2.74
N TRP A 240 -9.87 -12.33 -3.83
CA TRP A 240 -9.89 -11.65 -5.12
C TRP A 240 -11.20 -11.89 -5.87
N ARG A 241 -11.78 -10.83 -6.44
CA ARG A 241 -12.99 -10.88 -7.29
C ARG A 241 -12.78 -10.05 -8.54
N SER A 242 -12.45 -10.71 -9.65
CA SER A 242 -12.14 -10.04 -10.93
C SER A 242 -13.28 -9.26 -11.59
N TYR A 243 -14.47 -9.28 -10.98
CA TYR A 243 -15.69 -8.65 -11.45
C TYR A 243 -16.30 -7.65 -10.46
N PHE A 244 -15.69 -7.38 -9.31
CA PHE A 244 -16.30 -6.51 -8.29
C PHE A 244 -15.28 -5.73 -7.48
N THR A 245 -15.49 -4.43 -7.33
CA THR A 245 -14.78 -3.57 -6.38
C THR A 245 -15.68 -2.42 -5.91
N VAL A 246 -15.19 -1.64 -4.95
CA VAL A 246 -15.83 -0.43 -4.45
C VAL A 246 -14.89 0.76 -4.65
N ASP A 247 -15.41 1.83 -5.23
CA ASP A 247 -14.72 3.11 -5.23
C ASP A 247 -14.87 3.75 -3.85
N TYR A 248 -13.81 3.70 -3.03
CA TYR A 248 -13.85 4.25 -1.67
C TYR A 248 -14.01 5.78 -1.64
N THR A 249 -13.68 6.51 -2.72
CA THR A 249 -13.85 7.96 -2.78
C THR A 249 -15.32 8.34 -2.99
N THR A 250 -16.07 7.56 -3.78
CA THR A 250 -17.47 7.87 -4.11
C THR A 250 -18.49 6.95 -3.43
N GLY A 251 -18.04 5.87 -2.78
CA GLY A 251 -18.88 4.79 -2.24
C GLY A 251 -19.57 3.94 -3.31
N LYS A 252 -19.28 4.15 -4.61
CA LYS A 252 -19.97 3.45 -5.69
C LYS A 252 -19.42 2.05 -5.92
N LEU A 253 -20.33 1.11 -6.18
CA LEU A 253 -19.98 -0.25 -6.57
C LEU A 253 -19.62 -0.30 -8.06
N ALA A 254 -18.58 -1.05 -8.41
CA ALA A 254 -18.18 -1.29 -9.81
C ALA A 254 -18.24 -2.79 -10.13
N PHE A 255 -18.97 -3.12 -11.21
CA PHE A 255 -19.20 -4.49 -11.65
C PHE A 255 -18.60 -4.78 -13.03
N GLY A 256 -18.01 -5.96 -13.16
CA GLY A 256 -17.30 -6.42 -14.34
C GLY A 256 -15.84 -5.94 -14.37
N ASN A 257 -14.98 -6.76 -14.97
CA ASN A 257 -13.52 -6.54 -14.98
C ASN A 257 -13.13 -5.16 -15.52
N LYS A 258 -13.79 -4.69 -16.59
CA LYS A 258 -13.51 -3.36 -17.18
C LYS A 258 -13.82 -2.21 -16.23
N ALA A 259 -14.94 -2.29 -15.50
CA ALA A 259 -15.34 -1.23 -14.57
C ALA A 259 -14.42 -1.22 -13.34
N LEU A 260 -14.11 -2.40 -12.80
CA LEU A 260 -13.14 -2.57 -11.71
C LEU A 260 -11.80 -1.95 -12.04
N ARG A 261 -11.21 -2.31 -13.19
CA ARG A 261 -9.93 -1.76 -13.64
C ARG A 261 -9.98 -0.25 -13.77
N LYS A 262 -11.07 0.30 -14.32
CA LYS A 262 -11.24 1.75 -14.44
C LYS A 262 -11.22 2.45 -13.08
N VAL A 263 -11.86 1.88 -12.06
CA VAL A 263 -11.83 2.43 -10.69
C VAL A 263 -10.39 2.43 -10.15
N HIS A 264 -9.68 1.31 -10.23
CA HIS A 264 -8.30 1.23 -9.72
C HIS A 264 -7.35 2.18 -10.46
N GLN A 265 -7.51 2.34 -11.78
CA GLN A 265 -6.77 3.33 -12.57
C GLN A 265 -7.04 4.77 -12.11
N GLN A 266 -8.30 5.09 -11.82
CA GLN A 266 -8.69 6.42 -11.34
C GLN A 266 -8.12 6.72 -9.95
N GLN A 267 -8.13 5.74 -9.06
CA GLN A 267 -7.52 5.85 -7.72
C GLN A 267 -6.01 6.09 -7.81
N LEU A 268 -5.28 5.26 -8.57
CA LEU A 268 -3.85 5.45 -8.79
C LEU A 268 -3.52 6.79 -9.46
N ALA A 269 -4.33 7.22 -10.44
CA ALA A 269 -4.18 8.52 -11.08
C ALA A 269 -4.41 9.68 -10.10
N HIS A 270 -5.32 9.50 -9.13
CA HIS A 270 -5.59 10.43 -8.05
C HIS A 270 -4.40 10.53 -7.09
N VAL A 271 -3.88 9.40 -6.60
CA VAL A 271 -2.68 9.35 -5.75
C VAL A 271 -1.50 10.04 -6.45
N ALA A 272 -1.25 9.71 -7.72
CA ALA A 272 -0.20 10.35 -8.52
C ALA A 272 -0.43 11.85 -8.76
N SER A 273 -1.67 12.32 -8.63
CA SER A 273 -1.99 13.74 -8.80
C SER A 273 -1.49 14.60 -7.65
N PHE A 274 -1.22 14.04 -6.47
CA PHE A 274 -0.60 14.78 -5.36
C PHE A 274 0.80 15.27 -5.74
N GLY A 275 1.65 14.40 -6.29
CA GLY A 275 2.95 14.80 -6.85
C GLY A 275 2.82 15.95 -7.87
N ARG A 276 1.94 15.77 -8.86
CA ARG A 276 1.71 16.74 -9.95
C ARG A 276 1.18 18.09 -9.49
N LYS A 277 0.18 18.10 -8.60
CA LYS A 277 -0.62 19.29 -8.26
C LYS A 277 -0.24 19.93 -6.93
N LYS A 278 0.24 19.13 -5.97
CA LYS A 278 0.46 19.55 -4.58
C LYS A 278 1.94 19.55 -4.17
N MET A 279 2.84 18.98 -4.99
CA MET A 279 4.26 18.85 -4.66
C MET A 279 5.19 19.36 -5.78
N ALA A 280 4.88 20.53 -6.35
CA ALA A 280 5.70 21.16 -7.40
C ALA A 280 6.08 20.22 -8.58
N ASN A 281 5.13 19.39 -9.01
CA ASN A 281 5.32 18.38 -10.06
C ASN A 281 6.34 17.27 -9.72
N ALA A 282 6.43 16.90 -8.44
CA ALA A 282 7.23 15.77 -7.98
C ALA A 282 6.84 14.43 -8.64
N PRO A 283 7.80 13.53 -8.85
CA PRO A 283 7.51 12.16 -9.27
C PRO A 283 6.72 11.41 -8.19
N THR A 284 6.05 10.32 -8.59
CA THR A 284 5.34 9.45 -7.67
C THR A 284 5.95 8.05 -7.67
N LEU A 285 6.29 7.58 -6.47
CA LEU A 285 6.51 6.18 -6.15
C LEU A 285 5.31 5.74 -5.33
N ILE A 286 4.59 4.70 -5.75
CA ILE A 286 3.63 4.08 -4.83
C ILE A 286 4.45 3.34 -3.77
N GLY A 287 4.53 3.95 -2.57
CA GLY A 287 5.44 3.53 -1.50
C GLY A 287 5.21 2.08 -1.11
N GLU A 288 3.95 1.66 -1.05
CA GLU A 288 3.54 0.29 -0.84
C GLU A 288 2.29 -0.06 -1.66
N THR A 289 2.28 -1.30 -2.15
CA THR A 289 1.11 -1.94 -2.76
C THR A 289 1.29 -3.46 -2.74
N GLY A 290 0.22 -4.22 -2.84
CA GLY A 290 0.33 -5.68 -2.78
C GLY A 290 -1.01 -6.38 -2.72
N ILE A 291 -0.95 -7.69 -2.43
CA ILE A 291 -2.10 -8.56 -2.31
C ILE A 291 -1.86 -9.60 -1.20
N PRO A 292 -2.87 -9.93 -0.38
CA PRO A 292 -2.71 -10.98 0.63
C PRO A 292 -2.46 -12.33 -0.03
N TYR A 293 -1.51 -13.12 0.49
CA TYR A 293 -1.23 -14.46 0.02
C TYR A 293 -2.08 -15.52 0.71
N ASN A 294 -2.58 -15.26 1.92
CA ASN A 294 -3.54 -16.10 2.64
C ASN A 294 -4.97 -16.05 2.04
N MET A 295 -5.12 -15.66 0.77
CA MET A 295 -6.42 -15.60 0.11
C MET A 295 -7.19 -16.91 0.16
N ASN A 296 -8.51 -16.80 0.32
CA ASN A 296 -9.43 -17.94 0.40
C ASN A 296 -8.98 -18.94 1.48
N ASP A 297 -8.78 -18.43 2.70
CA ASP A 297 -8.34 -19.21 3.87
C ASP A 297 -7.02 -19.97 3.62
N GLY A 298 -6.08 -19.33 2.91
CA GLY A 298 -4.77 -19.92 2.62
C GLY A 298 -4.81 -21.16 1.73
N ARG A 299 -5.84 -21.36 0.90
CA ARG A 299 -5.98 -22.57 0.06
C ARG A 299 -4.73 -22.95 -0.75
N ALA A 300 -3.99 -21.94 -1.24
CA ALA A 300 -2.75 -22.13 -1.98
C ALA A 300 -1.64 -22.82 -1.18
N TYR A 301 -1.69 -22.79 0.15
CA TYR A 301 -0.72 -23.39 1.08
C TYR A 301 -0.83 -24.91 1.16
N ILE A 302 -1.91 -25.45 0.59
CA ILE A 302 -2.12 -26.89 0.45
C ILE A 302 -1.94 -27.29 -1.02
N SER A 303 -2.58 -26.56 -1.93
CA SER A 303 -2.63 -26.93 -3.35
C SER A 303 -1.38 -26.55 -4.15
N GLY A 304 -0.62 -25.54 -3.71
CA GLY A 304 0.39 -24.86 -4.54
C GLY A 304 -0.19 -24.02 -5.68
N ASP A 305 -1.51 -23.91 -5.77
CA ASP A 305 -2.20 -23.16 -6.83
C ASP A 305 -2.43 -21.70 -6.40
N TYR A 306 -1.54 -20.82 -6.88
CA TYR A 306 -1.58 -19.37 -6.66
C TYR A 306 -2.38 -18.61 -7.74
N SER A 307 -3.28 -19.26 -8.50
CA SER A 307 -3.99 -18.60 -9.61
C SER A 307 -4.76 -17.34 -9.20
N ALA A 308 -5.40 -17.34 -8.03
CA ALA A 308 -6.12 -16.16 -7.52
C ALA A 308 -5.17 -15.01 -7.18
N GLN A 309 -4.05 -15.31 -6.53
CA GLN A 309 -3.02 -14.35 -6.17
C GLN A 309 -2.32 -13.79 -7.42
N ILE A 310 -2.08 -14.63 -8.42
CA ILE A 310 -1.52 -14.22 -9.72
C ILE A 310 -2.47 -13.26 -10.43
N GLU A 311 -3.78 -13.54 -10.46
CA GLU A 311 -4.77 -12.65 -11.11
C GLU A 311 -4.91 -11.32 -10.36
N ALA A 312 -4.94 -11.36 -9.03
CA ALA A 312 -5.00 -10.16 -8.19
C ALA A 312 -3.75 -9.28 -8.39
N MET A 313 -2.56 -9.87 -8.34
CA MET A 313 -1.29 -9.17 -8.55
C MET A 313 -1.18 -8.61 -9.98
N ASP A 314 -1.61 -9.37 -11.00
CA ASP A 314 -1.67 -8.87 -12.38
C ASP A 314 -2.60 -7.66 -12.49
N ASN A 315 -3.78 -7.69 -11.85
CA ASN A 315 -4.66 -6.54 -11.81
C ASN A 315 -3.98 -5.33 -11.16
N THR A 316 -3.35 -5.49 -9.99
CA THR A 316 -2.63 -4.41 -9.30
C THR A 316 -1.52 -3.82 -10.17
N ILE A 317 -0.58 -4.64 -10.64
CA ILE A 317 0.58 -4.15 -11.39
C ILE A 317 0.20 -3.61 -12.76
N SER A 318 -0.73 -4.24 -13.48
CA SER A 318 -1.14 -3.73 -14.80
C SER A 318 -1.88 -2.39 -14.71
N ASN A 319 -2.51 -2.06 -13.58
CA ASN A 319 -3.07 -0.72 -13.35
C ASN A 319 -1.97 0.31 -13.01
N LEU A 320 -0.94 -0.07 -12.25
CA LEU A 320 0.26 0.76 -12.02
C LEU A 320 1.00 1.07 -13.33
N GLU A 321 1.25 0.04 -14.15
CA GLU A 321 1.85 0.17 -15.49
C GLU A 321 1.05 1.12 -16.38
N SER A 322 -0.28 1.07 -16.32
CA SER A 322 -1.15 1.95 -17.11
C SER A 322 -1.01 3.44 -16.77
N GLN A 323 -0.46 3.75 -15.59
CA GLN A 323 -0.20 5.11 -15.12
C GLN A 323 1.29 5.47 -15.14
N LEU A 324 2.18 4.58 -15.64
CA LEU A 324 3.64 4.72 -15.59
C LEU A 324 4.19 4.98 -14.17
N LEU A 325 3.55 4.39 -13.16
CA LEU A 325 3.95 4.57 -11.76
C LEU A 325 5.04 3.58 -11.36
N SER A 326 6.09 4.09 -10.72
CA SER A 326 6.99 3.27 -9.91
C SER A 326 6.25 2.79 -8.67
N TYR A 327 6.63 1.63 -8.14
CA TYR A 327 6.02 1.06 -6.94
C TYR A 327 7.00 0.19 -6.17
N THR A 328 6.73 -0.02 -4.88
CA THR A 328 7.32 -1.12 -4.13
C THR A 328 6.23 -2.11 -3.72
N LEU A 329 6.50 -3.41 -3.90
CA LEU A 329 5.57 -4.44 -3.46
C LEU A 329 5.79 -4.70 -1.98
N TRP A 330 4.71 -4.64 -1.21
CA TRP A 330 4.66 -5.13 0.15
C TRP A 330 4.33 -6.63 0.10
N ASN A 331 5.24 -7.53 0.47
CA ASN A 331 6.63 -7.27 0.88
C ASN A 331 7.57 -8.43 0.52
N TYR A 332 8.83 -8.34 0.93
CA TYR A 332 9.78 -9.44 0.96
C TYR A 332 10.26 -9.66 2.39
N THR A 333 9.81 -10.76 2.99
CA THR A 333 10.08 -11.13 4.38
C THR A 333 10.56 -12.58 4.37
N ALA A 334 11.86 -12.77 4.57
CA ALA A 334 12.52 -14.07 4.37
C ALA A 334 12.07 -15.13 5.40
N ASP A 335 11.53 -14.71 6.53
CA ASP A 335 11.00 -15.51 7.63
C ASP A 335 9.46 -15.56 7.66
N ASN A 336 8.78 -15.14 6.59
CA ASN A 336 7.32 -15.22 6.51
C ASN A 336 6.83 -16.67 6.65
N SER A 337 5.80 -16.92 7.44
CA SER A 337 5.19 -18.25 7.61
C SER A 337 3.74 -18.31 7.13
N HIS A 338 3.24 -19.50 6.86
CA HIS A 338 1.81 -19.71 6.55
C HIS A 338 0.90 -19.39 7.73
N GLU A 339 1.37 -19.59 8.97
CA GLU A 339 0.57 -19.41 10.17
C GLU A 339 0.53 -17.96 10.65
N PHE A 340 1.67 -17.27 10.64
CA PHE A 340 1.82 -15.96 11.27
C PHE A 340 2.19 -14.84 10.29
N GLY A 341 2.20 -15.10 8.98
CA GLY A 341 2.58 -14.11 7.98
C GLY A 341 4.00 -13.58 8.23
N ASP A 342 4.14 -12.27 8.30
CA ASP A 342 5.37 -11.51 8.56
C ASP A 342 5.95 -11.64 9.99
N LEU A 343 5.34 -12.46 10.85
CA LEU A 343 5.72 -12.65 12.27
C LEU A 343 5.58 -11.39 13.14
N TRP A 344 4.97 -10.32 12.61
CA TRP A 344 4.88 -9.05 13.29
C TRP A 344 3.42 -8.61 13.49
N ASN A 345 2.70 -8.40 12.39
CA ASN A 345 1.31 -7.93 12.40
C ASN A 345 0.32 -8.98 11.88
N LEU A 346 0.80 -10.22 11.65
CA LEU A 346 0.06 -11.28 10.97
C LEU A 346 -0.27 -10.92 9.52
N GLU A 347 0.51 -9.99 8.94
CA GLU A 347 0.35 -9.61 7.55
C GLU A 347 0.98 -10.67 6.68
N ASP A 348 0.21 -11.24 5.76
CA ASP A 348 0.70 -12.28 4.87
C ASP A 348 0.73 -11.76 3.43
N LEU A 349 1.58 -10.76 3.21
CA LEU A 349 1.72 -10.02 1.94
C LEU A 349 3.01 -10.41 1.19
N SER A 350 3.87 -11.24 1.78
CA SER A 350 5.20 -11.46 1.19
C SER A 350 5.19 -12.26 -0.11
N ILE A 351 6.06 -11.92 -1.06
CA ILE A 351 6.24 -12.72 -2.28
C ILE A 351 6.99 -14.04 -2.05
N SER A 352 7.57 -14.22 -0.85
CA SER A 352 8.34 -15.42 -0.44
C SER A 352 7.86 -15.91 0.93
N SER A 353 8.05 -17.20 1.18
CA SER A 353 7.85 -17.86 2.48
C SER A 353 8.54 -19.23 2.44
N PRO A 354 9.38 -19.59 3.44
CA PRO A 354 10.02 -20.90 3.48
C PRO A 354 9.02 -22.07 3.39
N ASP A 355 7.83 -21.93 3.97
CA ASP A 355 6.77 -22.95 3.91
C ASP A 355 6.27 -23.16 2.47
N SER A 356 6.05 -22.06 1.74
CA SER A 356 5.66 -22.10 0.32
C SER A 356 6.77 -22.64 -0.58
N GLU A 357 8.02 -22.28 -0.29
CA GLU A 357 9.18 -22.76 -1.05
C GLU A 357 9.35 -24.28 -0.88
N ALA A 358 9.26 -24.78 0.37
CA ALA A 358 9.30 -26.19 0.67
C ALA A 358 8.13 -26.96 0.01
N LEU A 359 6.92 -26.38 0.04
CA LEU A 359 5.76 -26.95 -0.65
C LEU A 359 5.99 -27.05 -2.17
N ALA A 360 6.46 -25.97 -2.80
CA ALA A 360 6.71 -25.93 -4.24
C ALA A 360 7.77 -26.97 -4.66
N VAL A 361 8.87 -27.08 -3.91
CA VAL A 361 9.92 -28.09 -4.13
C VAL A 361 9.35 -29.50 -4.00
N ARG A 362 8.54 -29.77 -2.96
CA ARG A 362 7.89 -31.07 -2.76
C ARG A 362 6.97 -31.43 -3.93
N LEU A 363 6.12 -30.50 -4.37
CA LEU A 363 5.20 -30.69 -5.49
C LEU A 363 5.94 -30.87 -6.83
N ALA A 364 7.14 -30.31 -6.97
CA ALA A 364 7.99 -30.46 -8.15
C ALA A 364 8.85 -31.74 -8.16
N GLY A 365 8.67 -32.65 -7.21
CA GLY A 365 9.45 -33.90 -7.14
C GLY A 365 10.85 -33.72 -6.53
N GLY A 366 11.00 -32.78 -5.59
CA GLY A 366 12.20 -32.60 -4.77
C GLY A 366 13.20 -31.56 -5.29
N HIS A 367 12.94 -30.93 -6.44
CA HIS A 367 13.76 -29.83 -6.97
C HIS A 367 12.95 -28.93 -7.90
N THR A 368 13.27 -27.64 -7.94
CA THR A 368 12.73 -26.72 -8.96
C THR A 368 13.75 -26.47 -10.07
N ARG A 369 13.26 -26.07 -11.25
CA ARG A 369 14.12 -25.84 -12.42
C ARG A 369 14.95 -24.58 -12.27
N ARG A 370 14.37 -23.53 -11.70
CA ARG A 370 15.03 -22.24 -11.44
C ARG A 370 14.91 -21.86 -9.99
N ARG A 371 15.83 -20.99 -9.56
CA ARG A 371 15.88 -20.43 -8.20
C ARG A 371 14.57 -19.76 -7.79
N ASP A 372 13.95 -19.03 -8.71
CA ASP A 372 12.78 -18.19 -8.39
C ASP A 372 11.44 -18.92 -8.56
N ASP A 373 11.42 -20.11 -9.17
CA ASP A 373 10.21 -20.92 -9.37
C ASP A 373 9.39 -21.19 -8.07
N PRO A 374 10.02 -21.35 -6.88
CA PRO A 374 9.31 -21.52 -5.61
C PRO A 374 8.60 -20.26 -5.08
N ALA A 375 8.82 -19.08 -5.66
CA ALA A 375 8.23 -17.84 -5.16
C ALA A 375 6.70 -17.84 -5.28
N ARG A 376 6.02 -17.18 -4.33
CA ARG A 376 4.55 -17.20 -4.25
C ARG A 376 3.95 -16.38 -5.39
N GLY A 377 3.28 -17.05 -6.33
CA GLY A 377 2.63 -16.39 -7.45
C GLY A 377 3.60 -15.65 -8.39
N LEU A 378 4.81 -16.20 -8.64
CA LEU A 378 5.88 -15.60 -9.45
C LEU A 378 5.41 -14.86 -10.73
N LYS A 379 4.48 -15.45 -11.49
CA LYS A 379 3.94 -14.87 -12.73
C LYS A 379 3.15 -13.56 -12.54
N GLY A 380 2.68 -13.28 -11.32
CA GLY A 380 1.99 -12.04 -11.00
C GLY A 380 2.93 -10.85 -10.99
N PHE A 381 4.11 -11.00 -10.36
CA PHE A 381 5.03 -9.90 -10.08
C PHE A 381 6.31 -9.88 -10.92
N ALA A 382 6.83 -11.03 -11.36
CA ALA A 382 8.04 -11.08 -12.18
C ALA A 382 7.69 -10.79 -13.66
N ARG A 383 7.51 -9.52 -13.99
CA ARG A 383 7.04 -9.03 -15.30
C ARG A 383 8.15 -8.36 -16.09
N PRO A 384 8.15 -8.44 -17.43
CA PRO A 384 9.06 -7.64 -18.24
C PRO A 384 8.81 -6.14 -18.04
N HIS A 385 9.87 -5.36 -17.85
CA HIS A 385 9.77 -3.92 -17.67
C HIS A 385 11.09 -3.21 -18.02
N ALA A 386 10.99 -1.95 -18.47
CA ALA A 386 12.15 -1.10 -18.66
C ALA A 386 12.66 -0.60 -17.31
N ARG A 387 13.91 -0.94 -16.98
CA ARG A 387 14.57 -0.54 -15.72
C ARG A 387 15.39 0.75 -15.86
N LYS A 388 15.76 1.11 -17.10
CA LYS A 388 16.42 2.37 -17.46
C LYS A 388 15.94 2.77 -18.85
N ILE A 389 15.58 4.03 -19.02
CA ILE A 389 15.06 4.55 -20.30
C ILE A 389 15.85 5.81 -20.64
N THR A 390 16.44 5.84 -21.82
CA THR A 390 17.16 7.01 -22.34
C THR A 390 16.17 7.94 -23.04
N GLY A 391 15.26 8.52 -22.26
CA GLY A 391 14.16 9.33 -22.76
C GLY A 391 12.98 9.41 -21.79
N VAL A 392 11.89 10.02 -22.25
CA VAL A 392 10.66 10.16 -21.48
C VAL A 392 9.68 9.05 -21.88
N PRO A 393 9.30 8.14 -20.96
CA PRO A 393 8.36 7.07 -21.26
C PRO A 393 6.98 7.61 -21.60
N LEU A 394 6.40 7.09 -22.68
CA LEU A 394 5.00 7.29 -23.06
C LEU A 394 4.15 6.07 -22.71
N LYS A 395 4.76 4.88 -22.69
CA LYS A 395 4.11 3.61 -22.39
C LYS A 395 5.13 2.58 -21.93
N SER A 396 4.82 1.82 -20.89
CA SER A 396 5.57 0.64 -20.45
C SER A 396 4.57 -0.33 -19.83
N ARG A 397 4.11 -1.32 -20.62
CA ARG A 397 2.99 -2.18 -20.22
C ARG A 397 3.20 -3.62 -20.64
N PHE A 398 2.91 -4.55 -19.74
CA PHE A 398 2.89 -5.99 -19.99
C PHE A 398 1.47 -6.55 -19.96
N GLU A 399 1.10 -7.32 -20.97
CA GLU A 399 -0.18 -8.04 -21.04
C GLU A 399 0.04 -9.52 -20.74
N ALA A 400 -0.34 -9.96 -19.54
CA ALA A 400 -0.08 -11.33 -19.07
C ALA A 400 -0.77 -12.40 -19.93
N LYS A 401 -1.93 -12.09 -20.54
CA LYS A 401 -2.66 -13.03 -21.40
C LYS A 401 -1.89 -13.42 -22.67
N THR A 402 -1.14 -12.48 -23.24
CA THR A 402 -0.37 -12.69 -24.48
C THR A 402 1.14 -12.81 -24.24
N ALA A 403 1.58 -12.52 -23.01
CA ALA A 403 2.97 -12.29 -22.64
C ALA A 403 3.68 -11.25 -23.52
N GLU A 404 2.95 -10.23 -23.98
CA GLU A 404 3.51 -9.12 -24.75
C GLU A 404 3.83 -7.94 -23.84
N TYR A 405 5.07 -7.47 -23.87
CA TYR A 405 5.49 -6.22 -23.26
C TYR A 405 5.76 -5.18 -24.35
N VAL A 406 5.24 -3.96 -24.16
CA VAL A 406 5.43 -2.82 -25.06
C VAL A 406 5.99 -1.63 -24.30
N LEU A 407 7.15 -1.15 -24.75
CA LEU A 407 7.76 0.11 -24.34
C LEU A 407 7.66 1.13 -25.49
N GLU A 408 7.18 2.33 -25.21
CA GLU A 408 7.22 3.48 -26.11
C GLU A 408 7.75 4.70 -25.34
N TYR A 409 8.70 5.44 -25.92
CA TYR A 409 9.28 6.62 -25.30
C TYR A 409 9.79 7.61 -26.36
N VAL A 410 10.05 8.84 -25.93
CA VAL A 410 10.66 9.88 -26.77
C VAL A 410 12.04 10.27 -26.28
N SER A 411 12.94 10.53 -27.22
CA SER A 411 14.23 11.11 -26.90
C SER A 411 14.08 12.53 -26.36
N VAL A 412 14.89 12.88 -25.37
CA VAL A 412 15.11 14.26 -24.93
C VAL A 412 16.50 14.69 -25.36
N ASN A 413 16.65 15.95 -25.79
CA ASN A 413 17.92 16.53 -26.27
C ASN A 413 19.05 16.31 -25.25
N THR A 414 19.73 15.18 -25.34
CA THR A 414 20.82 14.82 -24.45
C THR A 414 21.83 14.00 -25.23
N GLU A 415 23.07 14.45 -25.18
CA GLU A 415 24.27 13.91 -25.82
C GLU A 415 24.70 12.53 -25.26
N THR A 416 23.79 11.80 -24.61
CA THR A 416 24.10 10.58 -23.85
C THR A 416 23.80 9.32 -24.65
N SER A 417 24.81 8.46 -24.79
CA SER A 417 24.81 7.20 -25.54
C SER A 417 24.37 5.97 -24.73
N ALA A 418 23.93 6.16 -23.47
CA ALA A 418 23.56 5.04 -22.62
C ALA A 418 22.32 4.34 -23.21
N PRO A 419 22.31 3.01 -23.35
CA PRO A 419 21.17 2.30 -23.92
C PRO A 419 20.05 2.09 -22.89
N THR A 420 18.83 2.00 -23.39
CA THR A 420 17.65 1.58 -22.61
C THR A 420 17.83 0.13 -22.17
N GLU A 421 17.50 -0.20 -20.93
CA GLU A 421 17.59 -1.57 -20.39
C GLU A 421 16.19 -2.10 -20.06
N ILE A 422 15.86 -3.29 -20.57
CA ILE A 422 14.58 -3.98 -20.35
C ILE A 422 14.87 -5.33 -19.68
N TYR A 423 14.29 -5.53 -18.50
CA TYR A 423 14.29 -6.81 -17.80
C TYR A 423 13.28 -7.76 -18.45
N VAL A 424 13.67 -9.00 -18.72
CA VAL A 424 12.82 -10.03 -19.35
C VAL A 424 12.90 -11.34 -18.53
N PRO A 425 11.92 -11.62 -17.66
CA PRO A 425 11.90 -12.82 -16.82
C PRO A 425 11.47 -14.07 -17.61
N TYR A 426 12.15 -15.20 -17.40
CA TYR A 426 11.88 -16.43 -18.14
C TYR A 426 10.54 -17.11 -17.81
N VAL A 427 9.91 -16.76 -16.68
CA VAL A 427 8.65 -17.36 -16.23
C VAL A 427 7.52 -17.20 -17.26
N HIS A 428 7.56 -16.14 -18.08
CA HIS A 428 6.57 -15.87 -19.12
C HIS A 428 6.95 -16.44 -20.50
N TYR A 429 8.18 -16.94 -20.67
CA TYR A 429 8.74 -17.32 -21.98
C TYR A 429 9.38 -18.71 -21.98
N PRO A 430 8.66 -19.79 -21.61
CA PRO A 430 9.22 -21.14 -21.57
C PRO A 430 9.73 -21.63 -22.93
N GLY A 431 9.13 -21.16 -24.05
CA GLY A 431 9.58 -21.40 -25.42
C GLY A 431 10.52 -20.32 -25.98
N GLY A 432 11.02 -19.42 -25.13
CA GLY A 432 11.80 -18.25 -25.52
C GLY A 432 10.93 -17.10 -26.06
N TYR A 433 11.58 -15.97 -26.31
CA TYR A 433 10.95 -14.74 -26.76
C TYR A 433 11.67 -14.14 -27.98
N ARG A 434 11.06 -13.11 -28.55
CA ARG A 434 11.63 -12.24 -29.60
C ARG A 434 11.50 -10.79 -29.18
N VAL A 435 12.45 -9.98 -29.64
CA VAL A 435 12.44 -8.53 -29.45
C VAL A 435 12.31 -7.88 -30.83
N THR A 436 11.41 -6.91 -30.96
CA THR A 436 11.30 -6.07 -32.15
C THR A 436 11.35 -4.60 -31.73
N SER A 437 12.20 -3.81 -32.39
CA SER A 437 12.28 -2.37 -32.20
C SER A 437 11.81 -1.63 -33.47
N SER A 438 11.32 -0.39 -33.32
CA SER A 438 10.99 0.49 -34.45
C SER A 438 12.21 0.99 -35.21
N ASP A 439 13.34 1.07 -34.51
CA ASP A 439 14.60 1.65 -34.94
C ASP A 439 15.74 1.02 -34.13
N GLY A 440 16.97 1.49 -34.34
CA GLY A 440 18.12 1.08 -33.54
C GLY A 440 18.42 -0.42 -33.56
N HIS A 441 19.09 -0.90 -32.51
CA HIS A 441 19.44 -2.32 -32.36
C HIS A 441 19.32 -2.79 -30.90
N CYS A 442 18.98 -4.07 -30.74
CA CYS A 442 18.86 -4.73 -29.44
C CYS A 442 19.95 -5.78 -29.25
N THR A 443 20.53 -5.84 -28.05
CA THR A 443 21.41 -6.92 -27.61
C THR A 443 20.82 -7.58 -26.36
N ILE A 444 21.19 -8.84 -26.11
CA ILE A 444 20.63 -9.63 -25.00
C ILE A 444 21.76 -10.15 -24.14
N LYS A 445 21.75 -9.78 -22.86
CA LYS A 445 22.62 -10.35 -21.82
C LYS A 445 21.84 -11.36 -20.99
N LYS A 446 22.32 -12.60 -20.94
CA LYS A 446 21.66 -13.69 -20.23
C LYS A 446 22.04 -13.77 -18.76
N HIS A 447 21.05 -14.14 -17.94
CA HIS A 447 21.21 -14.48 -16.52
C HIS A 447 20.42 -15.77 -16.22
N ASP A 448 20.52 -16.28 -14.98
CA ASP A 448 19.99 -17.60 -14.61
C ASP A 448 18.46 -17.71 -14.76
N SER A 449 17.72 -16.67 -14.36
CA SER A 449 16.25 -16.64 -14.38
C SER A 449 15.63 -15.59 -15.30
N TYR A 450 16.45 -14.74 -15.92
CA TYR A 450 16.01 -13.60 -16.72
C TYR A 450 17.08 -13.18 -17.72
N ASP A 451 16.69 -12.34 -18.66
CA ASP A 451 17.59 -11.63 -19.57
C ASP A 451 17.49 -10.12 -19.34
N ILE A 452 18.56 -9.40 -19.68
CA ILE A 452 18.54 -7.95 -19.88
C ILE A 452 18.67 -7.67 -21.38
N VAL A 453 17.63 -7.07 -21.94
CA VAL A 453 17.64 -6.55 -23.31
C VAL A 453 18.13 -5.11 -23.27
N THR A 454 19.23 -4.85 -23.97
CA THR A 454 19.80 -3.52 -24.10
C THR A 454 19.43 -2.96 -25.47
N TYR A 455 18.77 -1.81 -25.49
CA TYR A 455 18.26 -1.15 -26.68
C TYR A 455 18.97 0.18 -26.93
N ALA A 456 19.77 0.22 -27.99
CA ALA A 456 20.40 1.43 -28.50
C ALA A 456 19.55 1.96 -29.67
N HIS A 457 18.78 3.01 -29.41
CA HIS A 457 17.89 3.62 -30.38
C HIS A 457 18.65 4.42 -31.45
N ASP A 458 18.01 4.69 -32.59
CA ASP A 458 18.59 5.58 -33.60
C ASP A 458 18.49 7.03 -33.12
N ILE A 459 19.63 7.71 -32.99
CA ILE A 459 19.71 9.12 -32.55
C ILE A 459 18.98 10.09 -33.50
N LYS A 460 18.68 9.67 -34.74
CA LYS A 460 17.91 10.46 -35.71
C LYS A 460 16.40 10.29 -35.54
N ALA A 461 15.96 9.25 -34.83
CA ALA A 461 14.56 9.02 -34.53
C ALA A 461 14.19 9.75 -33.22
N HIS A 462 12.97 10.27 -33.16
CA HIS A 462 12.46 10.95 -31.95
C HIS A 462 11.53 10.06 -31.13
N LYS A 463 10.82 9.13 -31.77
CA LYS A 463 9.87 8.20 -31.14
C LYS A 463 10.42 6.80 -31.28
N HIS A 464 10.46 6.08 -30.17
CA HIS A 464 11.02 4.75 -30.12
C HIS A 464 10.01 3.79 -29.53
N ARG A 465 10.03 2.56 -30.05
CA ARG A 465 9.14 1.48 -29.63
C ARG A 465 9.90 0.17 -29.59
N VAL A 466 9.76 -0.57 -28.49
CA VAL A 466 10.31 -1.91 -28.32
C VAL A 466 9.19 -2.85 -27.85
N ILE A 467 9.11 -4.03 -28.46
CA ILE A 467 8.17 -5.08 -28.08
C ILE A 467 8.96 -6.33 -27.70
N VAL A 468 8.61 -6.93 -26.56
CA VAL A 468 9.03 -8.29 -26.19
C VAL A 468 7.81 -9.19 -26.28
N SER A 469 7.89 -10.25 -27.08
CA SER A 469 6.76 -11.18 -27.31
C SER A 469 7.24 -12.63 -27.32
N PRO A 470 6.39 -13.61 -26.97
CA PRO A 470 6.78 -15.01 -27.01
C PRO A 470 7.03 -15.47 -28.46
N ARG A 471 7.94 -16.44 -28.66
CA ARG A 471 8.17 -17.03 -30.00
C ARG A 471 6.98 -17.84 -30.49
N THR A 472 6.25 -18.44 -29.56
CA THR A 472 5.01 -19.18 -29.81
C THR A 472 3.89 -18.49 -29.04
N PRO A 473 2.79 -18.10 -29.69
CA PRO A 473 1.67 -17.46 -29.01
C PRO A 473 1.19 -18.27 -27.81
N ILE A 474 0.98 -17.59 -26.68
CA ILE A 474 0.45 -18.20 -25.46
C ILE A 474 -1.09 -18.15 -25.58
N GLY A 475 -1.69 -19.29 -25.88
CA GLY A 475 -3.14 -19.43 -26.03
C GLY A 475 -3.50 -20.43 -27.11
N GLY A 476 -4.15 -21.53 -26.72
CA GLY A 476 -4.79 -22.44 -27.67
C GLY A 476 -5.89 -21.73 -28.45
N ASP A 477 -6.17 -22.21 -29.66
CA ASP A 477 -7.22 -21.72 -30.56
C ASP A 477 -8.47 -21.24 -29.77
N PRO A 478 -8.87 -19.95 -29.87
CA PRO A 478 -10.03 -19.42 -29.15
C PRO A 478 -11.33 -20.18 -29.43
N ARG A 479 -11.40 -20.99 -30.50
CA ARG A 479 -12.53 -21.90 -30.76
C ARG A 479 -12.68 -23.01 -29.72
N ARG A 480 -11.60 -23.43 -29.05
CA ARG A 480 -11.64 -24.49 -28.01
C ARG A 480 -12.02 -23.95 -26.63
N ALA A 481 -11.65 -22.71 -26.31
CA ALA A 481 -11.99 -22.08 -25.02
C ALA A 481 -13.49 -21.85 -24.82
N ASN A 482 -14.23 -21.63 -25.91
CA ASN A 482 -15.68 -21.41 -25.88
C ASN A 482 -16.50 -22.70 -26.04
N ALA A 483 -15.87 -23.87 -26.19
CA ALA A 483 -16.57 -25.14 -26.35
C ALA A 483 -17.57 -25.42 -25.21
N PRO A 484 -17.27 -25.16 -23.93
CA PRO A 484 -18.24 -25.32 -22.84
C PRO A 484 -19.41 -24.34 -22.93
N LEU A 485 -19.17 -23.10 -23.39
CA LEU A 485 -20.18 -22.07 -23.57
C LEU A 485 -21.11 -22.40 -24.75
N TYR A 486 -20.56 -22.89 -25.86
CA TYR A 486 -21.35 -23.36 -27.01
C TYR A 486 -22.14 -24.63 -26.68
N LEU A 487 -21.57 -25.54 -25.88
CA LEU A 487 -22.28 -26.73 -25.39
C LEU A 487 -23.43 -26.32 -24.45
N ALA A 488 -23.20 -25.37 -23.54
CA ALA A 488 -24.24 -24.84 -22.67
C ALA A 488 -25.35 -24.14 -23.48
N LEU A 489 -25.02 -23.29 -24.45
CA LEU A 489 -26.00 -22.64 -25.32
C LEU A 489 -26.79 -23.66 -26.17
N ALA A 490 -26.15 -24.71 -26.67
CA ALA A 490 -26.81 -25.79 -27.40
C ALA A 490 -27.76 -26.59 -26.50
N VAL A 491 -27.34 -26.90 -25.26
CA VAL A 491 -28.20 -27.57 -24.27
C VAL A 491 -29.41 -26.69 -23.93
N THR A 492 -29.24 -25.38 -23.73
CA THR A 492 -30.35 -24.47 -23.45
C THR A 492 -31.30 -24.35 -24.65
N ALA A 493 -30.76 -24.29 -25.87
CA ALA A 493 -31.55 -24.21 -27.11
C ALA A 493 -32.35 -25.49 -27.40
N VAL A 494 -31.94 -26.64 -26.87
CA VAL A 494 -32.66 -27.93 -27.01
C VAL A 494 -33.57 -28.21 -25.82
N ALA A 495 -33.12 -27.94 -24.60
CA ALA A 495 -33.87 -28.22 -23.38
C ALA A 495 -35.09 -27.30 -23.20
N VAL A 496 -34.99 -26.01 -23.56
CA VAL A 496 -36.08 -25.05 -23.39
C VAL A 496 -37.29 -25.36 -24.30
N PRO A 497 -37.12 -25.70 -25.59
CA PRO A 497 -38.21 -26.18 -26.43
C PRO A 497 -38.81 -27.52 -25.97
N LEU A 498 -37.97 -28.46 -25.51
CA LEU A 498 -38.44 -29.76 -25.01
C LEU A 498 -39.26 -29.63 -23.71
N LEU A 499 -38.85 -28.76 -22.78
CA LEU A 499 -39.60 -28.45 -21.56
C LEU A 499 -40.92 -27.72 -21.85
N THR A 500 -40.97 -26.89 -22.89
CA THR A 500 -42.20 -26.21 -23.32
C THR A 500 -43.16 -27.13 -24.08
N LEU A 501 -42.65 -28.13 -24.82
CA LEU A 501 -43.44 -29.20 -25.43
C LEU A 501 -43.98 -30.20 -24.39
N TYR A 502 -43.21 -30.53 -23.36
CA TYR A 502 -43.63 -31.46 -22.30
C TYR A 502 -44.73 -30.85 -21.40
N ARG A 503 -44.75 -29.53 -21.20
CA ARG A 503 -45.83 -28.83 -20.46
C ARG A 503 -47.12 -28.61 -21.26
N ARG A 504 -47.16 -28.97 -22.54
CA ARG A 504 -48.34 -28.86 -23.43
C ARG A 504 -49.02 -30.20 -23.72
N ARG A 505 -48.57 -31.28 -23.07
CA ARG A 505 -49.32 -32.53 -22.88
C ARG A 505 -49.75 -32.59 -21.42
#